data_AF-A0A514EIG3-F1
#
_entry.id   AF-A0A514EIG3-F1
#
_cell.length_a   1.000
_cell.length_b   1.000
_cell.length_c   1.000
_cell.angle_alpha   90.00
_cell.angle_beta   90.00
_cell.angle_gamma   90.00
#
_symmetry.space_group_name_H-M   'P 1'
#
loop_
_entity.id
_entity.type
_entity.pdbx_description
1 polymer ?
#
loop_
_entity_poly.entity_id
_entity_poly.type
_entity_poly.pdbx_seq_one_letter_code
_entity_poly.pdbx_strand_id
1 'polypeptide(L)'
;MSRASMEQAHLRFVRDAVEIEDLRSSVVFEDPEARVRSGRLRLLNLRFMAVSTSFQSLHRYINRLLRQTEGDVAAALIGLYRPLQAALSERGGRERTAEIARRLAACRTALTPRAAAVRDTLPGACHEDFDTGVSLLQRFFGELHEYGAAEAALVAPQQWRTPQARGDTAVFLRGNDYAAEALTALRSALLVAAMCWLWIQTGWISGATAVLQAVALSAILSSSANAPAAARSLFKGFVFGAALGAICQLLALVRDDAMWIYGYFEETKLPRVHVGDRADIRLMSGAVLLHGKVEGIARGIADSDNPTSASLLADVSPTFIWIRLAQRVPVRMRIDPASVPPNTILAAGMTATVTVRQGR
;
A
#
# COMPACT_ATOMS: atom_id res chain seq x y z
N MET A 1 -2.71 51.38 4.05
CA MET A 1 -2.38 50.50 5.20
C MET A 1 -1.25 49.59 4.77
N SER A 2 -0.27 49.35 5.64
CA SER A 2 0.89 48.53 5.33
C SER A 2 0.57 47.03 5.48
N ARG A 3 1.19 46.19 4.63
CA ARG A 3 1.14 44.72 4.64
C ARG A 3 1.20 44.10 6.05
N ALA A 4 2.03 44.67 6.92
CA ALA A 4 2.23 44.20 8.29
C ALA A 4 1.00 44.39 9.20
N SER A 5 0.16 45.42 8.97
CA SER A 5 -1.02 45.65 9.81
C SER A 5 -2.14 44.65 9.52
N MET A 6 -2.25 44.19 8.26
CA MET A 6 -3.21 43.17 7.84
C MET A 6 -2.84 41.80 8.42
N GLU A 7 -1.56 41.48 8.41
CA GLU A 7 -0.99 40.26 8.97
C GLU A 7 -1.09 40.23 10.50
N GLN A 8 -0.82 41.34 11.19
CA GLN A 8 -0.97 41.43 12.64
C GLN A 8 -2.42 41.38 13.13
N ALA A 9 -3.36 42.01 12.41
CA ALA A 9 -4.78 41.94 12.77
C ALA A 9 -5.34 40.52 12.60
N HIS A 10 -4.90 39.80 11.56
CA HIS A 10 -5.29 38.41 11.32
C HIS A 10 -4.61 37.42 12.27
N LEU A 11 -3.32 37.59 12.57
CA LEU A 11 -2.61 36.75 13.53
C LEU A 11 -3.15 36.92 14.96
N ARG A 12 -3.64 38.10 15.33
CA ARG A 12 -4.39 38.29 16.59
C ARG A 12 -5.73 37.55 16.56
N PHE A 13 -6.50 37.64 15.48
CA PHE A 13 -7.76 36.91 15.31
C PHE A 13 -7.60 35.38 15.38
N VAL A 14 -6.56 34.83 14.74
CA VAL A 14 -6.25 33.39 14.79
C VAL A 14 -5.73 32.97 16.17
N ARG A 15 -4.93 33.82 16.84
CA ARG A 15 -4.41 33.55 18.18
C ARG A 15 -5.50 33.55 19.24
N ASP A 16 -6.40 34.53 19.21
CA ASP A 16 -7.53 34.60 20.15
C ASP A 16 -8.50 33.42 19.95
N ALA A 17 -8.64 32.93 18.71
CA ALA A 17 -9.42 31.72 18.42
C ALA A 17 -8.75 30.43 18.93
N VAL A 18 -7.40 30.39 18.95
CA VAL A 18 -6.61 29.27 19.49
C VAL A 18 -6.58 29.28 21.02
N GLU A 19 -6.50 30.43 21.68
CA GLU A 19 -6.60 30.52 23.15
C GLU A 19 -7.97 30.04 23.66
N ILE A 20 -9.05 30.27 22.89
CA ILE A 20 -10.39 29.73 23.20
C ILE A 20 -10.44 28.20 23.03
N GLU A 21 -9.67 27.63 22.11
CA GLU A 21 -9.56 26.17 21.93
C GLU A 21 -8.78 25.51 23.08
N ASP A 22 -7.71 26.17 23.54
CA ASP A 22 -6.87 25.68 24.64
C ASP A 22 -7.63 25.68 25.97
N LEU A 23 -8.38 26.76 26.26
CA LEU A 23 -9.30 26.85 27.40
C LEU A 23 -10.48 25.86 27.33
N ARG A 24 -10.79 25.33 26.14
CA ARG A 24 -11.91 24.40 25.95
C ARG A 24 -11.48 22.93 26.05
N SER A 25 -10.24 22.60 25.69
CA SER A 25 -9.71 21.23 25.81
C SER A 25 -9.76 20.70 27.25
N SER A 26 -9.66 21.59 28.24
CA SER A 26 -9.70 21.21 29.65
C SER A 26 -11.11 21.01 30.22
N VAL A 27 -12.16 21.53 29.57
CA VAL A 27 -13.55 21.52 30.08
C VAL A 27 -14.39 20.37 29.48
N VAL A 28 -13.82 19.59 28.56
CA VAL A 28 -14.49 18.47 27.88
C VAL A 28 -14.79 17.27 28.81
N PHE A 29 -14.21 17.22 30.01
CA PHE A 29 -14.27 16.02 30.85
C PHE A 29 -15.39 15.97 31.92
N GLU A 30 -16.21 17.02 32.12
CA GLU A 30 -17.05 17.08 33.34
C GLU A 30 -18.59 16.98 33.19
N ASP A 31 -19.24 17.06 32.02
CA ASP A 31 -20.73 17.17 32.01
C ASP A 31 -21.47 16.47 30.82
N PRO A 32 -22.62 15.78 31.02
CA PRO A 32 -23.39 15.11 29.96
C PRO A 32 -23.96 16.04 28.87
N GLU A 33 -24.11 17.35 29.14
CA GLU A 33 -24.43 18.37 28.12
C GLU A 33 -23.34 18.51 27.04
N ALA A 34 -22.12 18.04 27.30
CA ALA A 34 -20.99 18.12 26.38
C ALA A 34 -21.20 17.29 25.09
N ARG A 35 -22.01 16.22 25.13
CA ARG A 35 -22.28 15.39 23.93
C ARG A 35 -23.14 16.10 22.89
N VAL A 36 -24.12 16.92 23.31
CA VAL A 36 -24.92 17.74 22.40
C VAL A 36 -24.11 18.94 21.89
N ARG A 37 -23.17 19.46 22.70
CA ARG A 37 -22.20 20.48 22.25
C ARG A 37 -21.16 19.91 21.28
N SER A 38 -20.79 18.63 21.37
CA SER A 38 -19.78 17.99 20.50
C SER A 38 -20.06 18.17 18.99
N GLY A 39 -21.33 18.03 18.56
CA GLY A 39 -21.71 18.29 17.17
C GLY A 39 -21.56 19.77 16.75
N ARG A 40 -21.90 20.70 17.66
CA ARG A 40 -21.77 22.15 17.44
C ARG A 40 -20.30 22.57 17.39
N LEU A 41 -19.46 21.98 18.24
CA LEU A 41 -18.01 22.19 18.26
C LEU A 41 -17.33 21.62 17.02
N ARG A 42 -17.76 20.45 16.54
CA ARG A 42 -17.27 19.88 15.27
C ARG A 42 -17.59 20.78 14.09
N LEU A 43 -18.82 21.31 14.02
CA LEU A 43 -19.21 22.27 12.98
C LEU A 43 -18.36 23.55 13.06
N LEU A 44 -18.18 24.10 14.25
CA LEU A 44 -17.34 25.30 14.45
C LEU A 44 -15.89 25.06 14.01
N ASN A 45 -15.30 23.91 14.33
CA ASN A 45 -13.96 23.53 13.90
C ASN A 45 -13.87 23.37 12.37
N LEU A 46 -14.85 22.72 11.74
CA LEU A 46 -14.92 22.62 10.27
C LEU A 46 -14.96 24.01 9.61
N ARG A 47 -15.79 24.93 10.15
CA ARG A 47 -15.87 26.31 9.65
C ARG A 47 -14.56 27.07 9.88
N PHE A 48 -13.92 26.88 11.02
CA PHE A 48 -12.60 27.48 11.30
C PHE A 48 -11.53 27.03 10.29
N MET A 49 -11.50 25.74 9.95
CA MET A 49 -10.56 25.19 8.97
C MET A 49 -10.83 25.77 7.56
N ALA A 50 -12.10 25.92 7.18
CA ALA A 50 -12.48 26.50 5.89
C ALA A 50 -12.10 27.98 5.78
N VAL A 51 -12.33 28.77 6.84
CA VAL A 51 -11.89 30.18 6.93
C VAL A 51 -10.37 30.29 6.84
N SER A 52 -9.64 29.47 7.58
CA SER A 52 -8.17 29.50 7.60
C SER A 52 -7.57 29.16 6.22
N THR A 53 -8.13 28.14 5.56
CA THR A 53 -7.67 27.70 4.23
C THR A 53 -7.97 28.74 3.14
N SER A 54 -9.17 29.32 3.15
CA SER A 54 -9.55 30.38 2.21
C SER A 54 -8.71 31.65 2.44
N PHE A 55 -8.42 32.01 3.69
CA PHE A 55 -7.51 33.12 4.01
C PHE A 55 -6.10 32.88 3.47
N GLN A 56 -5.50 31.73 3.74
CA GLN A 56 -4.14 31.43 3.27
C GLN A 56 -4.06 31.46 1.75
N SER A 57 -5.09 30.98 1.06
CA SER A 57 -5.18 30.99 -0.41
C SER A 57 -5.21 32.42 -0.94
N LEU A 58 -6.07 33.28 -0.37
CA LEU A 58 -6.14 34.70 -0.70
C LEU A 58 -4.83 35.43 -0.41
N HIS A 59 -4.23 35.17 0.76
CA HIS A 59 -2.98 35.80 1.17
C HIS A 59 -1.81 35.43 0.25
N ARG A 60 -1.67 34.14 -0.10
CA ARG A 60 -0.67 33.69 -1.07
C ARG A 60 -0.89 34.33 -2.44
N TYR A 61 -2.14 34.45 -2.89
CA TYR A 61 -2.46 35.08 -4.16
C TYR A 61 -2.10 36.57 -4.19
N ILE A 62 -2.51 37.35 -3.19
CA ILE A 62 -2.14 38.77 -3.07
C ILE A 62 -0.62 38.94 -3.01
N ASN A 63 0.09 38.08 -2.27
CA ASN A 63 1.55 38.12 -2.23
C ASN A 63 2.20 37.76 -3.58
N ARG A 64 1.56 36.91 -4.40
CA ARG A 64 2.03 36.61 -5.76
C ARG A 64 1.93 37.86 -6.63
N LEU A 65 0.78 38.55 -6.62
CA LEU A 65 0.54 39.77 -7.39
C LEU A 65 1.52 40.89 -7.01
N LEU A 66 1.77 41.09 -5.71
CA LEU A 66 2.75 42.06 -5.21
C LEU A 66 4.18 41.80 -5.70
N ARG A 67 4.54 40.55 -6.03
CA ARG A 67 5.85 40.18 -6.56
C ARG A 67 5.97 40.31 -8.08
N GLN A 68 4.84 40.28 -8.79
CA GLN A 68 4.79 40.25 -10.26
C GLN A 68 4.73 41.65 -10.90
N THR A 69 4.86 42.74 -10.12
CA THR A 69 4.73 44.14 -10.57
C THR A 69 3.28 44.57 -10.84
N GLU A 70 2.28 43.77 -10.44
CA GLU A 70 0.86 44.11 -10.49
C GLU A 70 0.39 44.76 -9.18
N GLY A 71 1.11 45.82 -8.78
CA GLY A 71 0.88 46.52 -7.52
C GLY A 71 -0.53 47.13 -7.43
N ASP A 72 -1.07 47.59 -8.55
CA ASP A 72 -2.38 48.24 -8.62
C ASP A 72 -3.53 47.27 -8.37
N VAL A 73 -3.45 46.04 -8.90
CA VAL A 73 -4.43 44.97 -8.66
C VAL A 73 -4.39 44.52 -7.21
N ALA A 74 -3.19 44.31 -6.67
CA ALA A 74 -3.03 43.95 -5.27
C ALA A 74 -3.57 45.05 -4.33
N ALA A 75 -3.30 46.33 -4.63
CA ALA A 75 -3.81 47.46 -3.88
C ALA A 75 -5.36 47.55 -3.94
N ALA A 76 -5.93 47.30 -5.11
CA ALA A 76 -7.38 47.22 -5.31
C ALA A 76 -8.03 46.12 -4.46
N LEU A 77 -7.47 44.90 -4.47
CA LEU A 77 -7.94 43.78 -3.65
C LEU A 77 -7.79 44.05 -2.14
N ILE A 78 -6.67 44.65 -1.71
CA ILE A 78 -6.46 45.09 -0.32
C ILE A 78 -7.49 46.17 0.07
N GLY A 79 -7.84 47.06 -0.86
CA GLY A 79 -8.89 48.06 -0.68
C GLY A 79 -10.26 47.44 -0.38
N LEU A 80 -10.62 46.38 -1.10
CA LEU A 80 -11.87 45.62 -0.90
C LEU A 80 -11.92 44.90 0.46
N TYR A 81 -10.77 44.60 1.07
CA TYR A 81 -10.67 43.99 2.40
C TYR A 81 -10.95 44.96 3.56
N ARG A 82 -10.70 46.27 3.38
CA ARG A 82 -10.77 47.28 4.45
C ARG A 82 -12.10 47.30 5.24
N PRO A 83 -13.29 47.19 4.62
CA PRO A 83 -14.56 47.16 5.35
C PRO A 83 -14.67 45.98 6.32
N LEU A 84 -14.06 44.84 5.97
CA LEU A 84 -14.05 43.66 6.82
C LEU A 84 -13.21 43.88 8.08
N GLN A 85 -12.06 44.54 7.94
CA GLN A 85 -11.23 44.88 9.08
C GLN A 85 -11.97 45.78 10.08
N ALA A 86 -12.68 46.80 9.59
CA ALA A 86 -13.49 47.69 10.43
C ALA A 86 -14.61 46.93 11.16
N ALA A 87 -15.24 45.95 10.49
CA ALA A 87 -16.25 45.09 11.10
C ALA A 87 -15.70 44.19 12.23
N LEU A 88 -14.42 43.82 12.16
CA LEU A 88 -13.76 42.93 13.12
C LEU A 88 -13.06 43.68 14.27
N SER A 89 -12.68 44.95 14.11
CA SER A 89 -11.91 45.70 15.11
C SER A 89 -12.70 46.19 16.33
N GLU A 90 -14.03 46.22 16.28
CA GLU A 90 -14.89 46.69 17.39
C GLU A 90 -15.32 45.58 18.37
N ARG A 91 -14.42 44.65 18.73
CA ARG A 91 -14.78 43.50 19.59
C ARG A 91 -14.74 43.86 21.08
N GLY A 92 -15.90 43.87 21.72
CA GLY A 92 -16.03 43.87 23.19
C GLY A 92 -17.37 43.28 23.63
N GLY A 93 -17.37 42.10 24.27
CA GLY A 93 -18.53 41.47 24.94
C GLY A 93 -19.18 40.26 24.24
N ARG A 94 -19.75 39.32 25.03
CA ARG A 94 -20.38 38.03 24.60
C ARG A 94 -21.74 38.17 23.91
N GLU A 95 -22.53 39.22 24.19
CA GLU A 95 -23.82 39.48 23.50
C GLU A 95 -23.65 40.04 22.07
N ARG A 96 -22.41 40.32 21.65
CA ARG A 96 -22.08 40.99 20.37
C ARG A 96 -21.76 40.05 19.20
N THR A 97 -21.67 38.74 19.40
CA THR A 97 -21.30 37.80 18.31
C THR A 97 -22.35 37.77 17.18
N ALA A 98 -23.64 37.93 17.51
CA ALA A 98 -24.71 38.04 16.52
C ALA A 98 -24.68 39.37 15.73
N GLU A 99 -24.24 40.46 16.37
CA GLU A 99 -24.02 41.75 15.71
C GLU A 99 -22.84 41.68 14.74
N ILE A 100 -21.75 41.01 15.14
CA ILE A 100 -20.60 40.75 14.25
C ILE A 100 -21.03 39.92 13.04
N ALA A 101 -21.82 38.84 13.23
CA ALA A 101 -22.33 38.03 12.13
C ALA A 101 -23.19 38.86 11.15
N ARG A 102 -24.03 39.79 11.65
CA ARG A 102 -24.81 40.72 10.82
C ARG A 102 -23.92 41.70 10.04
N ARG A 103 -22.89 42.26 10.67
CA ARG A 103 -21.91 43.15 10.01
C ARG A 103 -21.10 42.42 8.93
N LEU A 104 -20.72 41.17 9.18
CA LEU A 104 -20.07 40.30 8.19
C LEU A 104 -20.99 40.02 7.00
N ALA A 105 -22.28 39.78 7.24
CA ALA A 105 -23.28 39.60 6.18
C ALA A 105 -23.38 40.84 5.30
N ALA A 106 -23.43 42.03 5.90
CA ALA A 106 -23.47 43.31 5.19
C ALA A 106 -22.19 43.58 4.38
N CYS A 107 -21.02 43.20 4.90
CA CYS A 107 -19.76 43.29 4.16
C CYS A 107 -19.74 42.36 2.94
N ARG A 108 -20.30 41.15 3.08
CA ARG A 108 -20.41 40.17 1.99
C ARG A 108 -21.33 40.66 0.87
N THR A 109 -22.51 41.18 1.19
CA THR A 109 -23.45 41.69 0.18
C THR A 109 -22.93 42.93 -0.52
N ALA A 110 -22.19 43.79 0.18
CA ALA A 110 -21.55 44.97 -0.38
C ALA A 110 -20.28 44.65 -1.22
N LEU A 111 -19.74 43.44 -1.18
CA LEU A 111 -18.49 43.10 -1.86
C LEU A 111 -18.64 43.10 -3.38
N THR A 112 -19.67 42.43 -3.91
CA THR A 112 -19.91 42.34 -5.36
C THR A 112 -20.08 43.70 -6.04
N PRO A 113 -20.95 44.62 -5.57
CA PRO A 113 -21.09 45.93 -6.21
C PRO A 113 -19.81 46.79 -6.07
N ARG A 114 -19.06 46.65 -4.98
CA ARG A 114 -17.77 47.34 -4.80
C ARG A 114 -16.68 46.79 -5.72
N ALA A 115 -16.63 45.47 -5.89
CA ALA A 115 -15.70 44.82 -6.80
C ALA A 115 -15.96 45.26 -8.25
N ALA A 116 -17.22 45.34 -8.67
CA ALA A 116 -17.60 45.86 -9.99
C ALA A 116 -17.12 47.31 -10.19
N ALA A 117 -17.37 48.20 -9.23
CA ALA A 117 -16.94 49.60 -9.32
C ALA A 117 -15.40 49.74 -9.38
N VAL A 118 -14.65 48.87 -8.68
CA VAL A 118 -13.18 48.86 -8.72
C VAL A 118 -12.66 48.26 -10.03
N ARG A 119 -13.33 47.25 -10.58
CA ARG A 119 -12.99 46.65 -11.88
C ARG A 119 -13.02 47.68 -13.01
N ASP A 120 -14.02 48.56 -13.00
CA ASP A 120 -14.19 49.61 -14.01
C ASP A 120 -13.05 50.66 -13.98
N THR A 121 -12.32 50.76 -12.87
CA THR A 121 -11.16 51.66 -12.74
C THR A 121 -9.83 51.03 -13.17
N LEU A 122 -9.81 49.71 -13.41
CA LEU A 122 -8.60 48.96 -13.74
C LEU A 122 -8.46 48.76 -15.26
N PRO A 123 -7.22 48.75 -15.79
CA PRO A 123 -6.97 48.41 -17.20
C PRO A 123 -7.47 46.99 -17.52
N GLY A 124 -8.01 46.80 -18.73
CA GLY A 124 -8.57 45.50 -19.16
C GLY A 124 -7.59 44.33 -19.09
N ALA A 125 -6.29 44.58 -19.25
CA ALA A 125 -5.25 43.56 -19.14
C ALA A 125 -5.15 42.92 -17.74
N CYS A 126 -5.67 43.59 -16.70
CA CYS A 126 -5.61 43.14 -15.32
C CYS A 126 -6.93 42.54 -14.81
N HIS A 127 -7.96 42.45 -15.66
CA HIS A 127 -9.30 42.01 -15.24
C HIS A 127 -9.33 40.54 -14.83
N GLU A 128 -8.58 39.65 -15.48
CA GLU A 128 -8.56 38.22 -15.13
C GLU A 128 -7.97 37.95 -13.74
N ASP A 129 -6.83 38.57 -13.42
CA ASP A 129 -6.21 38.45 -12.10
C ASP A 129 -7.05 39.15 -11.00
N PHE A 130 -7.67 40.28 -11.34
CA PHE A 130 -8.59 40.94 -10.42
C PHE A 130 -9.82 40.07 -10.13
N ASP A 131 -10.46 39.50 -11.15
CA ASP A 131 -11.65 38.65 -11.02
C ASP A 131 -11.33 37.37 -10.21
N THR A 132 -10.13 36.81 -10.41
CA THR A 132 -9.61 35.69 -9.61
C THR A 132 -9.46 36.08 -8.14
N GLY A 133 -8.87 37.24 -7.86
CA GLY A 133 -8.75 37.77 -6.50
C GLY A 133 -10.10 38.05 -5.84
N VAL A 134 -11.07 38.58 -6.59
CA VAL A 134 -12.44 38.83 -6.12
C VAL A 134 -13.15 37.52 -5.77
N SER A 135 -12.98 36.46 -6.57
CA SER A 135 -13.54 35.14 -6.26
C SER A 135 -12.98 34.57 -4.95
N LEU A 136 -11.67 34.69 -4.72
CA LEU A 136 -11.03 34.28 -3.46
C LEU A 136 -11.52 35.12 -2.27
N LEU A 137 -11.72 36.42 -2.44
CA LEU A 137 -12.32 37.31 -1.44
C LEU A 137 -13.75 36.92 -1.11
N GLN A 138 -14.59 36.67 -2.12
CA GLN A 138 -15.98 36.26 -1.94
C GLN A 138 -16.07 34.95 -1.16
N ARG A 139 -15.22 33.97 -1.50
CA ARG A 139 -15.12 32.71 -0.76
C ARG A 139 -14.72 32.96 0.69
N PHE A 140 -13.67 33.73 0.94
CA PHE A 140 -13.22 34.04 2.30
C PHE A 140 -14.28 34.76 3.13
N PHE A 141 -14.97 35.76 2.57
CA PHE A 141 -16.05 36.48 3.25
C PHE A 141 -17.26 35.58 3.55
N GLY A 142 -17.56 34.64 2.64
CA GLY A 142 -18.59 33.62 2.85
C GLY A 142 -18.26 32.72 4.03
N GLU A 143 -17.09 32.10 4.00
CA GLU A 143 -16.63 31.19 5.08
C GLU A 143 -16.57 31.92 6.43
N LEU A 144 -16.08 33.17 6.46
CA LEU A 144 -15.96 33.95 7.68
C LEU A 144 -17.33 34.34 8.26
N HIS A 145 -18.29 34.67 7.41
CA HIS A 145 -19.67 34.91 7.83
C HIS A 145 -20.31 33.65 8.42
N GLU A 146 -20.13 32.49 7.77
CA GLU A 146 -20.65 31.22 8.26
C GLU A 146 -20.01 30.79 9.59
N TYR A 147 -18.71 31.05 9.77
CA TYR A 147 -18.03 30.87 11.06
C TYR A 147 -18.61 31.80 12.14
N GLY A 148 -18.75 33.10 11.87
CA GLY A 148 -19.32 34.06 12.82
C GLY A 148 -20.78 33.75 13.19
N ALA A 149 -21.57 33.24 12.23
CA ALA A 149 -22.93 32.78 12.49
C ALA A 149 -22.96 31.51 13.35
N ALA A 150 -22.05 30.56 13.11
CA ALA A 150 -21.90 29.37 13.95
C ALA A 150 -21.45 29.70 15.39
N GLU A 151 -20.55 30.67 15.54
CA GLU A 151 -20.11 31.19 16.84
C GLU A 151 -21.27 31.87 17.59
N ALA A 152 -22.05 32.73 16.91
CA ALA A 152 -23.23 33.38 17.49
C ALA A 152 -24.30 32.35 17.91
N ALA A 153 -24.51 31.32 17.10
CA ALA A 153 -25.41 30.23 17.41
C ALA A 153 -24.95 29.38 18.60
N LEU A 154 -23.65 29.33 18.91
CA LEU A 154 -23.14 28.64 20.10
C LEU A 154 -23.43 29.38 21.40
N VAL A 155 -23.44 30.72 21.37
CA VAL A 155 -23.56 31.59 22.55
C VAL A 155 -25.02 31.87 22.93
N ALA A 156 -25.97 31.77 22.00
CA ALA A 156 -27.39 32.06 22.24
C ALA A 156 -28.02 31.07 23.26
N PRO A 157 -28.57 31.55 24.41
CA PRO A 157 -28.91 30.66 25.52
C PRO A 157 -30.11 29.72 25.35
N GLN A 158 -31.11 29.95 24.47
CA GLN A 158 -32.39 29.22 24.65
C GLN A 158 -33.25 28.85 23.45
N GLN A 159 -32.85 29.07 22.18
CA GLN A 159 -33.75 28.73 21.08
C GLN A 159 -33.03 28.08 19.91
N TRP A 160 -33.07 26.75 19.83
CA TRP A 160 -33.10 26.12 18.51
C TRP A 160 -33.88 24.79 18.49
N ARG A 161 -35.05 24.83 17.83
CA ARG A 161 -35.48 23.74 16.94
C ARG A 161 -34.56 23.81 15.74
N THR A 162 -33.98 22.70 15.34
CA THR A 162 -33.18 22.54 14.12
C THR A 162 -33.75 23.26 12.89
N PRO A 163 -33.23 24.42 12.44
CA PRO A 163 -33.30 24.74 11.02
C PRO A 163 -32.34 23.76 10.37
N GLN A 164 -32.89 22.74 9.75
CA GLN A 164 -32.17 21.79 8.92
C GLN A 164 -31.33 22.60 7.93
N ALA A 165 -30.01 22.55 8.09
CA ALA A 165 -29.07 23.22 7.22
C ALA A 165 -29.27 22.66 5.80
N ARG A 166 -29.97 23.41 4.95
CA ARG A 166 -29.89 23.27 3.49
C ARG A 166 -28.50 23.75 3.12
N GLY A 167 -27.57 22.82 2.93
CA GLY A 167 -26.21 23.10 2.49
C GLY A 167 -25.21 22.16 3.15
N ASP A 168 -24.86 21.11 2.43
CA ASP A 168 -23.69 20.26 2.63
C ASP A 168 -23.46 19.70 4.04
N THR A 169 -24.45 18.97 4.57
CA THR A 169 -24.01 17.70 5.16
C THR A 169 -23.45 16.90 4.01
N ALA A 170 -22.12 16.77 3.93
CA ALA A 170 -21.50 15.64 3.27
C ALA A 170 -22.03 14.40 3.98
N VAL A 171 -23.21 13.96 3.55
CA VAL A 171 -23.75 12.66 3.88
C VAL A 171 -22.75 11.75 3.20
N PHE A 172 -21.81 11.22 3.99
CA PHE A 172 -21.19 9.96 3.64
C PHE A 172 -22.34 8.96 3.60
N LEU A 173 -23.04 8.92 2.47
CA LEU A 173 -23.72 7.73 2.03
C LEU A 173 -22.59 6.74 1.86
N ARG A 174 -22.30 6.01 2.94
CA ARG A 174 -21.86 4.63 2.80
C ARG A 174 -23.02 3.93 2.11
N GLY A 175 -23.10 4.11 0.79
CA GLY A 175 -23.81 3.19 -0.06
C GLY A 175 -23.01 1.90 0.06
N ASN A 176 -23.32 1.13 1.10
CA ASN A 176 -22.95 -0.26 1.12
C ASN A 176 -23.76 -0.86 -0.02
N ASP A 177 -23.17 -0.86 -1.21
CA ASP A 177 -23.79 -1.44 -2.38
C ASP A 177 -23.73 -2.94 -2.18
N TYR A 178 -24.71 -3.47 -1.46
CA TYR A 178 -24.83 -4.90 -1.16
C TYR A 178 -24.84 -5.72 -2.46
N ALA A 179 -25.26 -5.14 -3.59
CA ALA A 179 -25.16 -5.78 -4.89
C ALA A 179 -23.71 -5.85 -5.38
N ALA A 180 -22.92 -4.78 -5.23
CA ALA A 180 -21.49 -4.79 -5.54
C ALA A 180 -20.69 -5.75 -4.63
N GLU A 181 -21.02 -5.81 -3.34
CA GLU A 181 -20.44 -6.77 -2.40
C GLU A 181 -20.79 -8.22 -2.78
N ALA A 182 -22.07 -8.49 -3.06
CA ALA A 182 -22.54 -9.81 -3.49
C ALA A 182 -21.89 -10.23 -4.81
N LEU A 183 -21.73 -9.31 -5.77
CA LEU A 183 -21.08 -9.59 -7.05
C LEU A 183 -19.58 -9.90 -6.87
N THR A 184 -18.90 -9.16 -5.98
CA THR A 184 -17.48 -9.38 -5.69
C THR A 184 -17.26 -10.71 -4.95
N ALA A 185 -18.16 -11.05 -4.03
CA ALA A 185 -18.17 -12.34 -3.34
C ALA A 185 -18.45 -13.50 -4.31
N LEU A 186 -19.47 -13.36 -5.17
CA LEU A 186 -19.81 -14.37 -6.18
C LEU A 186 -18.66 -14.61 -7.15
N ARG A 187 -18.05 -13.55 -7.66
CA ARG A 187 -16.88 -13.65 -8.56
C ARG A 187 -15.72 -14.39 -7.90
N SER A 188 -15.42 -14.07 -6.64
CA SER A 188 -14.34 -14.72 -5.89
C SER A 188 -14.66 -16.20 -5.65
N ALA A 189 -15.91 -16.52 -5.31
CA ALA A 189 -16.37 -17.90 -5.14
C ALA A 189 -16.26 -18.72 -6.44
N LEU A 190 -16.66 -18.15 -7.59
CA LEU A 190 -16.55 -18.80 -8.89
C LEU A 190 -15.08 -19.05 -9.28
N LEU A 191 -14.19 -18.10 -9.00
CA LEU A 191 -12.75 -18.26 -9.27
C LEU A 191 -12.14 -19.38 -8.42
N VAL A 192 -12.48 -19.45 -7.13
CA VAL A 192 -12.05 -20.54 -6.24
C VAL A 192 -12.63 -21.88 -6.70
N ALA A 193 -13.92 -21.94 -7.04
CA ALA A 193 -14.56 -23.16 -7.52
C ALA A 193 -13.91 -23.67 -8.82
N ALA A 194 -13.60 -22.78 -9.76
CA ALA A 194 -12.90 -23.13 -10.99
C ALA A 194 -11.48 -23.67 -10.72
N MET A 195 -10.75 -23.04 -9.79
CA MET A 195 -9.40 -23.49 -9.40
C MET A 195 -9.44 -24.85 -8.69
N CYS A 196 -10.41 -25.07 -7.79
CA CYS A 196 -10.63 -26.36 -7.14
C CYS A 196 -11.01 -27.44 -8.15
N TRP A 197 -11.88 -27.13 -9.12
CA TRP A 197 -12.25 -28.07 -10.18
C TRP A 197 -11.04 -28.46 -11.02
N LEU A 198 -10.23 -27.49 -11.44
CA LEU A 198 -8.97 -27.74 -12.16
C LEU A 198 -8.03 -28.62 -11.33
N TRP A 199 -7.88 -28.33 -10.04
CA TRP A 199 -7.02 -29.11 -9.15
C TRP A 199 -7.46 -30.57 -9.06
N ILE A 200 -8.77 -30.82 -8.90
CA ILE A 200 -9.33 -32.18 -8.85
C ILE A 200 -9.09 -32.94 -10.16
N GLN A 201 -9.24 -32.28 -11.31
CA GLN A 201 -9.06 -32.92 -12.62
C GLN A 201 -7.60 -33.21 -12.97
N THR A 202 -6.68 -32.32 -12.57
CA THR A 202 -5.27 -32.42 -12.94
C THR A 202 -4.43 -33.19 -11.94
N GLY A 203 -4.95 -33.46 -10.73
CA GLY A 203 -4.17 -34.05 -9.65
C GLY A 203 -2.97 -33.19 -9.25
N TRP A 204 -3.04 -31.87 -9.49
CA TRP A 204 -1.89 -30.98 -9.33
C TRP A 204 -1.42 -30.95 -7.87
N ILE A 205 -0.19 -31.41 -7.62
CA ILE A 205 0.39 -31.56 -6.27
C ILE A 205 0.36 -30.24 -5.46
N SER A 206 0.47 -29.10 -6.15
CA SER A 206 0.47 -27.77 -5.53
C SER A 206 -0.89 -27.07 -5.60
N GLY A 207 -1.97 -27.77 -5.96
CA GLY A 207 -3.28 -27.15 -6.15
C GLY A 207 -3.84 -26.50 -4.87
N ALA A 208 -3.61 -27.11 -3.70
CA ALA A 208 -3.98 -26.51 -2.41
C ALA A 208 -3.37 -25.12 -2.23
N THR A 209 -2.05 -25.02 -2.46
CA THR A 209 -1.32 -23.75 -2.34
C THR A 209 -1.77 -22.73 -3.39
N ALA A 210 -2.10 -23.17 -4.60
CA ALA A 210 -2.59 -22.27 -5.66
C ALA A 210 -3.95 -21.66 -5.32
N VAL A 211 -4.87 -22.44 -4.74
CA VAL A 211 -6.17 -21.93 -4.28
C VAL A 211 -5.98 -20.88 -3.18
N LEU A 212 -5.11 -21.13 -2.19
CA LEU A 212 -4.81 -20.17 -1.13
C LEU A 212 -4.23 -18.85 -1.67
N GLN A 213 -3.28 -18.94 -2.60
CA GLN A 213 -2.69 -17.77 -3.25
C GLN A 213 -3.73 -16.98 -4.07
N ALA A 214 -4.64 -17.67 -4.75
CA ALA A 214 -5.71 -17.03 -5.51
C ALA A 214 -6.68 -16.25 -4.63
N VAL A 215 -7.05 -16.80 -3.45
CA VAL A 215 -7.89 -16.11 -2.45
C VAL A 215 -7.17 -14.91 -1.85
N ALA A 216 -5.90 -15.07 -1.47
CA ALA A 216 -5.12 -13.96 -0.92
C ALA A 216 -5.00 -12.81 -1.94
N LEU A 217 -4.72 -13.13 -3.19
CA LEU A 217 -4.58 -12.13 -4.25
C LEU A 217 -5.91 -11.42 -4.56
N SER A 218 -7.04 -12.15 -4.57
CA SER A 218 -8.35 -11.54 -4.78
C SER A 218 -8.73 -10.59 -3.65
N ALA A 219 -8.42 -10.92 -2.39
CA ALA A 219 -8.64 -10.04 -1.24
C ALA A 219 -7.81 -8.75 -1.32
N ILE A 220 -6.53 -8.87 -1.69
CA ILE A 220 -5.63 -7.71 -1.85
C ILE A 220 -6.11 -6.80 -2.98
N LEU A 221 -6.43 -7.38 -4.14
CA LEU A 221 -6.90 -6.62 -5.32
C LEU A 221 -8.23 -5.92 -5.05
N SER A 222 -9.11 -6.53 -4.26
CA SER A 222 -10.41 -5.94 -3.87
C SER A 222 -10.24 -4.69 -3.01
N SER A 223 -9.14 -4.56 -2.27
CA SER A 223 -8.84 -3.40 -1.43
C SER A 223 -8.08 -2.29 -2.18
N SER A 224 -7.72 -2.51 -3.45
CA SER A 224 -6.93 -1.56 -4.22
C SER A 224 -7.80 -0.51 -4.92
N ALA A 225 -7.39 0.77 -4.84
CA ALA A 225 -8.13 1.88 -5.46
C ALA A 225 -8.28 1.77 -6.98
N ASN A 226 -7.39 1.01 -7.65
CA ASN A 226 -7.37 0.79 -9.09
C ASN A 226 -7.09 -0.69 -9.43
N ALA A 227 -8.04 -1.58 -9.11
CA ALA A 227 -7.94 -3.02 -9.36
C ALA A 227 -7.44 -3.44 -10.76
N PRO A 228 -7.90 -2.87 -11.89
CA PRO A 228 -7.42 -3.30 -13.21
C PRO A 228 -5.98 -2.87 -13.51
N ALA A 229 -5.52 -1.74 -12.99
CA ALA A 229 -4.14 -1.30 -13.16
C ALA A 229 -3.18 -2.15 -12.30
N ALA A 230 -3.58 -2.44 -11.06
CA ALA A 230 -2.86 -3.33 -10.15
C ALA A 230 -2.74 -4.75 -10.74
N ALA A 231 -3.84 -5.31 -11.26
CA ALA A 231 -3.85 -6.63 -11.90
C ALA A 231 -2.92 -6.71 -13.12
N ARG A 232 -2.91 -5.68 -13.98
CA ARG A 232 -1.98 -5.62 -15.13
C ARG A 232 -0.53 -5.58 -14.70
N SER A 233 -0.20 -4.83 -13.64
CA SER A 233 1.16 -4.74 -13.12
C SER A 233 1.63 -6.09 -12.55
N LEU A 234 0.78 -6.72 -11.73
CA LEU A 234 1.02 -8.06 -11.16
C LEU A 234 1.23 -9.11 -12.25
N PHE A 235 0.40 -9.11 -13.29
CA PHE A 235 0.52 -10.06 -14.39
C PHE A 235 1.85 -9.89 -15.14
N LYS A 236 2.27 -8.66 -15.45
CA LYS A 236 3.57 -8.38 -16.07
C LYS A 236 4.72 -8.89 -15.21
N GLY A 237 4.67 -8.63 -13.89
CA GLY A 237 5.67 -9.11 -12.94
C GLY A 237 5.74 -10.64 -12.89
N PHE A 238 4.58 -11.32 -12.87
CA PHE A 238 4.50 -12.78 -12.87
C PHE A 238 5.10 -13.39 -14.14
N VAL A 239 4.73 -12.87 -15.32
CA VAL A 239 5.26 -13.36 -16.60
C VAL A 239 6.78 -13.16 -16.68
N PHE A 240 7.27 -12.00 -16.25
CA PHE A 240 8.71 -11.71 -16.20
C PHE A 240 9.45 -12.67 -15.25
N GLY A 241 8.94 -12.85 -14.03
CA GLY A 241 9.51 -13.76 -13.04
C GLY A 241 9.51 -15.21 -13.51
N ALA A 242 8.41 -15.67 -14.12
CA ALA A 242 8.30 -17.01 -14.69
C ALA A 242 9.31 -17.24 -15.82
N ALA A 243 9.48 -16.26 -16.71
CA ALA A 243 10.46 -16.33 -17.79
C ALA A 243 11.90 -16.40 -17.25
N LEU A 244 12.25 -15.55 -16.27
CA LEU A 244 13.57 -15.58 -15.66
C LEU A 244 13.82 -16.90 -14.91
N GLY A 245 12.81 -17.42 -14.19
CA GLY A 245 12.88 -18.71 -13.52
C GLY A 245 13.16 -19.86 -14.50
N ALA A 246 12.46 -19.87 -15.64
CA ALA A 246 12.70 -20.84 -16.71
C ALA A 246 14.12 -20.71 -17.30
N ILE A 247 14.62 -19.49 -17.51
CA ILE A 247 15.99 -19.25 -17.97
C ILE A 247 17.02 -19.80 -16.97
N CYS A 248 16.84 -19.53 -15.68
CA CYS A 248 17.73 -20.06 -14.63
C CYS A 248 17.71 -21.59 -14.59
N GLN A 249 16.55 -22.23 -14.77
CA GLN A 249 16.44 -23.69 -14.86
C GLN A 249 17.16 -24.25 -16.09
N LEU A 250 17.07 -23.56 -17.24
CA LEU A 250 17.77 -23.96 -18.47
C LEU A 250 19.30 -23.76 -18.36
N LEU A 251 19.75 -22.72 -17.67
CA LEU A 251 21.19 -22.48 -17.44
C LEU A 251 21.81 -23.41 -16.41
N ALA A 252 21.03 -24.04 -15.54
CA ALA A 252 21.50 -25.07 -14.61
C ALA A 252 21.83 -26.41 -15.29
N LEU A 253 21.67 -26.51 -16.61
CA LEU A 253 21.89 -27.73 -17.39
C LEU A 253 23.39 -27.95 -17.68
N VAL A 254 23.95 -28.91 -16.93
CA VAL A 254 25.11 -29.79 -17.22
C VAL A 254 26.44 -29.11 -17.59
N ARG A 255 27.34 -29.07 -16.61
CA ARG A 255 28.79 -28.94 -16.84
C ARG A 255 29.35 -30.34 -17.12
N ASP A 256 29.81 -30.59 -18.34
CA ASP A 256 30.33 -31.91 -18.78
C ASP A 256 31.61 -32.35 -18.06
N ASP A 257 32.35 -31.42 -17.47
CA ASP A 257 33.63 -31.65 -16.79
C ASP A 257 33.50 -32.30 -15.39
N ALA A 258 32.27 -32.55 -14.93
CA ALA A 258 31.99 -33.04 -13.58
C ALA A 258 31.06 -34.25 -13.59
N MET A 259 31.23 -35.21 -14.50
CA MET A 259 30.48 -36.46 -14.42
C MET A 259 30.93 -37.31 -13.21
N TRP A 260 29.97 -37.72 -12.40
CA TRP A 260 30.16 -38.61 -11.25
C TRP A 260 29.31 -39.87 -11.43
N ILE A 261 29.67 -40.92 -10.69
CA ILE A 261 28.93 -42.18 -10.65
C ILE A 261 28.44 -42.44 -9.24
N TYR A 262 27.18 -42.84 -9.12
CA TYR A 262 26.63 -43.35 -7.88
C TYR A 262 26.69 -44.88 -7.87
N GLY A 263 27.44 -45.43 -6.92
CA GLY A 263 27.40 -46.84 -6.58
C GLY A 263 26.46 -47.07 -5.41
N TYR A 264 25.48 -47.94 -5.57
CA TYR A 264 24.51 -48.27 -4.53
C TYR A 264 24.96 -49.52 -3.77
N PHE A 265 25.64 -49.33 -2.64
CA PHE A 265 26.21 -50.41 -1.85
C PHE A 265 25.26 -50.81 -0.72
N GLU A 266 25.20 -52.10 -0.40
CA GLU A 266 24.52 -52.57 0.80
C GLU A 266 25.14 -51.94 2.06
N GLU A 267 24.30 -51.48 2.98
CA GLU A 267 24.73 -50.89 4.25
C GLU A 267 25.74 -51.78 5.00
N THR A 268 25.57 -53.10 4.96
CA THR A 268 26.46 -54.08 5.58
C THR A 268 27.88 -54.08 5.01
N LYS A 269 28.07 -53.58 3.79
CA LYS A 269 29.36 -53.48 3.10
C LYS A 269 30.00 -52.09 3.21
N LEU A 270 29.26 -51.07 3.67
CA LEU A 270 29.77 -49.72 3.82
C LEU A 270 30.98 -49.58 4.75
N PRO A 271 31.11 -50.30 5.89
CA PRO A 271 32.29 -50.17 6.75
C PRO A 271 33.62 -50.51 6.04
N ARG A 272 33.54 -51.14 4.87
CA ARG A 272 34.69 -51.52 4.05
C ARG A 272 35.04 -50.46 2.99
N VAL A 273 34.23 -49.42 2.83
CA VAL A 273 34.39 -48.38 1.81
C VAL A 273 34.78 -47.07 2.50
N HIS A 274 35.92 -46.52 2.11
CA HIS A 274 36.43 -45.26 2.63
C HIS A 274 36.54 -44.20 1.54
N VAL A 275 36.42 -42.94 1.94
CA VAL A 275 36.68 -41.81 1.04
C VAL A 275 38.13 -41.84 0.60
N GLY A 276 38.37 -41.79 -0.71
CA GLY A 276 39.69 -41.92 -1.33
C GLY A 276 40.02 -43.30 -1.89
N ASP A 277 39.24 -44.35 -1.58
CA ASP A 277 39.44 -45.69 -2.14
C ASP A 277 39.37 -45.67 -3.67
N ARG A 278 40.15 -46.55 -4.32
CA ARG A 278 40.17 -46.68 -5.79
C ARG A 278 38.93 -47.45 -6.23
N ALA A 279 38.27 -46.96 -7.27
CA ALA A 279 37.10 -47.61 -7.85
C ALA A 279 37.37 -48.00 -9.31
N ASP A 280 37.07 -49.25 -9.64
CA ASP A 280 37.02 -49.76 -11.01
C ASP A 280 35.57 -49.70 -11.49
N ILE A 281 35.34 -48.99 -12.58
CA ILE A 281 34.00 -48.71 -13.12
C ILE A 281 33.92 -49.39 -14.48
N ARG A 282 33.00 -50.33 -14.65
CA ARG A 282 32.78 -51.02 -15.92
C ARG A 282 31.42 -50.64 -16.49
N LEU A 283 31.41 -49.94 -17.62
CA LEU A 283 30.17 -49.59 -18.32
C LEU A 283 29.50 -50.84 -18.90
N MET A 284 28.17 -50.93 -18.77
CA MET A 284 27.40 -52.04 -19.32
C MET A 284 27.39 -52.06 -20.85
N SER A 285 27.42 -50.90 -21.51
CA SER A 285 27.24 -50.82 -22.97
C SER A 285 28.49 -51.16 -23.79
N GLY A 286 29.66 -51.40 -23.19
CA GLY A 286 30.89 -51.54 -23.98
C GLY A 286 32.09 -52.18 -23.31
N ALA A 287 31.96 -52.74 -22.10
CA ALA A 287 33.07 -53.34 -21.35
C ALA A 287 34.31 -52.41 -21.14
N VAL A 288 34.16 -51.10 -21.37
CA VAL A 288 35.19 -50.10 -21.09
C VAL A 288 35.37 -50.02 -19.58
N LEU A 289 36.63 -50.19 -19.15
CA LEU A 289 37.03 -50.04 -17.76
C LEU A 289 37.53 -48.62 -17.55
N LEU A 290 36.84 -47.89 -16.68
CA LEU A 290 37.21 -46.56 -16.22
C LEU A 290 37.74 -46.69 -14.79
N HIS A 291 38.65 -45.80 -14.43
CA HIS A 291 39.16 -45.70 -13.07
C HIS A 291 38.63 -44.44 -12.39
N GLY A 292 38.42 -44.53 -11.09
CA GLY A 292 37.93 -43.42 -10.29
C GLY A 292 38.34 -43.54 -8.83
N LYS A 293 37.85 -42.59 -8.02
CA LYS A 293 38.02 -42.59 -6.57
C LYS A 293 36.71 -42.28 -5.86
N VAL A 294 36.54 -42.85 -4.68
CA VAL A 294 35.41 -42.51 -3.79
C VAL A 294 35.57 -41.07 -3.31
N GLU A 295 34.60 -40.23 -3.63
CA GLU A 295 34.56 -38.80 -3.25
C GLU A 295 33.78 -38.59 -1.96
N GLY A 296 32.69 -39.34 -1.76
CA GLY A 296 31.85 -39.22 -0.58
C GLY A 296 30.82 -40.32 -0.45
N ILE A 297 30.37 -40.55 0.78
CA ILE A 297 29.31 -41.48 1.13
C ILE A 297 28.12 -40.65 1.60
N ALA A 298 26.93 -40.90 1.06
CA ALA A 298 25.74 -40.18 1.49
C ALA A 298 25.47 -40.42 2.99
N ARG A 299 25.31 -39.33 3.75
CA ARG A 299 25.08 -39.37 5.21
C ARG A 299 23.60 -39.45 5.61
N GLY A 300 22.69 -39.44 4.64
CA GLY A 300 21.25 -39.55 4.86
C GLY A 300 20.58 -40.09 3.61
N ILE A 301 19.60 -40.96 3.81
CA ILE A 301 18.74 -41.52 2.76
C ILE A 301 17.31 -41.24 3.22
N ALA A 302 16.52 -40.61 2.35
CA ALA A 302 15.10 -40.43 2.63
C ALA A 302 14.43 -41.81 2.64
N ASP A 303 13.71 -42.11 3.72
CA ASP A 303 12.86 -43.30 3.79
C ASP A 303 11.66 -43.10 2.85
N SER A 304 11.67 -43.78 1.71
CA SER A 304 10.60 -43.68 0.72
C SER A 304 9.29 -44.29 1.22
N ASP A 305 9.36 -45.20 2.20
CA ASP A 305 8.21 -45.93 2.72
C ASP A 305 7.58 -45.24 3.94
N ASN A 306 8.22 -44.18 4.45
CA ASN A 306 7.78 -43.36 5.58
C ASN A 306 8.08 -41.87 5.30
N PRO A 307 7.41 -41.28 4.30
CA PRO A 307 7.63 -39.89 3.95
C PRO A 307 7.29 -38.98 5.14
N THR A 308 8.12 -37.96 5.37
CA THR A 308 7.87 -36.97 6.41
C THR A 308 6.57 -36.20 6.09
N SER A 309 5.61 -36.20 7.02
CA SER A 309 4.40 -35.40 6.89
C SER A 309 4.71 -33.90 6.90
N ALA A 310 3.80 -33.07 6.40
CA ALA A 310 3.92 -31.60 6.41
C ALA A 310 4.13 -30.99 7.82
N SER A 311 3.87 -31.76 8.89
CA SER A 311 4.09 -31.36 10.28
C SER A 311 5.45 -31.80 10.87
N LEU A 312 6.39 -32.29 10.05
CA LEU A 312 7.65 -32.92 10.49
C LEU A 312 7.44 -34.18 11.36
N LEU A 313 6.23 -34.74 11.38
CA LEU A 313 5.91 -36.00 12.07
C LEU A 313 6.06 -37.18 11.08
N ALA A 314 6.51 -38.33 11.56
CA ALA A 314 6.62 -39.54 10.75
C ALA A 314 5.23 -40.06 10.33
N ASP A 315 5.04 -40.36 9.04
CA ASP A 315 3.80 -40.92 8.48
C ASP A 315 3.97 -42.42 8.22
N VAL A 316 3.67 -43.22 9.25
CA VAL A 316 3.99 -44.64 9.26
C VAL A 316 2.86 -45.45 8.62
N SER A 317 3.15 -46.12 7.51
CA SER A 317 2.21 -47.08 6.91
C SER A 317 2.11 -48.36 7.76
N PRO A 318 0.91 -48.82 8.18
CA PRO A 318 0.75 -49.93 9.12
C PRO A 318 1.02 -51.33 8.53
N THR A 319 1.43 -51.42 7.27
CA THR A 319 1.75 -52.69 6.60
C THR A 319 3.19 -53.09 6.90
N PHE A 320 3.41 -53.85 7.97
CA PHE A 320 4.72 -54.35 8.36
C PHE A 320 5.18 -55.50 7.45
N ILE A 321 6.19 -55.26 6.61
CA ILE A 321 6.96 -56.33 5.96
C ILE A 321 8.12 -56.69 6.90
N TRP A 322 8.05 -57.87 7.52
CA TRP A 322 9.01 -58.41 8.50
C TRP A 322 10.37 -58.81 7.89
N ILE A 323 10.48 -58.78 6.57
CA ILE A 323 11.71 -59.02 5.84
C ILE A 323 12.26 -57.66 5.40
N ARG A 324 13.38 -57.24 5.99
CA ARG A 324 14.12 -56.06 5.54
C ARG A 324 15.35 -56.51 4.77
N LEU A 325 15.47 -56.06 3.52
CA LEU A 325 16.71 -56.12 2.75
C LEU A 325 17.64 -55.01 3.24
N ALA A 326 18.96 -55.22 3.13
CA ALA A 326 19.92 -54.16 3.43
C ALA A 326 19.65 -52.93 2.55
N GLN A 327 19.54 -51.75 3.17
CA GLN A 327 19.33 -50.53 2.44
C GLN A 327 20.55 -50.22 1.57
N ARG A 328 20.30 -49.70 0.37
CA ARG A 328 21.37 -49.35 -0.56
C ARG A 328 21.76 -47.90 -0.36
N VAL A 329 22.99 -47.69 0.08
CA VAL A 329 23.53 -46.36 0.36
C VAL A 329 24.30 -45.87 -0.86
N PRO A 330 23.94 -44.69 -1.41
CA PRO A 330 24.66 -44.13 -2.54
C PRO A 330 26.04 -43.64 -2.11
N VAL A 331 27.06 -44.17 -2.78
CA VAL A 331 28.46 -43.74 -2.67
C VAL A 331 28.81 -43.01 -3.97
N ARG A 332 29.23 -41.76 -3.84
CA ARG A 332 29.62 -40.89 -4.95
C ARG A 332 31.08 -41.14 -5.31
N MET A 333 31.33 -41.42 -6.58
CA MET A 333 32.66 -41.68 -7.13
C MET A 333 32.96 -40.73 -8.28
N ARG A 334 34.15 -40.15 -8.26
CA ARG A 334 34.66 -39.28 -9.31
C ARG A 334 35.43 -40.11 -10.33
N ILE A 335 35.10 -39.94 -11.61
CA ILE A 335 35.80 -40.57 -12.73
C ILE A 335 37.14 -39.84 -12.93
N ASP A 336 38.22 -40.60 -13.16
CA ASP A 336 39.49 -40.03 -13.59
C ASP A 336 39.43 -39.71 -15.09
N PRO A 337 39.52 -38.43 -15.51
CA PRO A 337 39.46 -38.05 -16.91
C PRO A 337 40.52 -38.74 -17.78
N ALA A 338 41.68 -39.07 -17.20
CA ALA A 338 42.77 -39.73 -17.91
C ALA A 338 42.46 -41.21 -18.25
N SER A 339 41.48 -41.82 -17.59
CA SER A 339 41.10 -43.22 -17.80
C SER A 339 40.05 -43.42 -18.89
N VAL A 340 39.47 -42.33 -19.45
CA VAL A 340 38.42 -42.39 -20.45
C VAL A 340 39.03 -42.47 -21.86
N PRO A 341 38.79 -43.55 -22.64
CA PRO A 341 39.32 -43.65 -24.00
C PRO A 341 38.77 -42.56 -24.91
N PRO A 342 39.59 -41.96 -25.80
CA PRO A 342 39.12 -41.02 -26.79
C PRO A 342 38.08 -41.72 -27.68
N ASN A 343 36.91 -41.11 -27.86
CA ASN A 343 35.71 -41.66 -28.54
C ASN A 343 34.70 -42.43 -27.66
N THR A 344 34.82 -42.39 -26.33
CA THR A 344 33.78 -42.92 -25.43
C THR A 344 32.75 -41.83 -25.11
N ILE A 345 31.50 -42.01 -25.52
CA ILE A 345 30.40 -41.11 -25.13
C ILE A 345 29.91 -41.51 -23.74
N LEU A 346 30.07 -40.61 -22.77
CA LEU A 346 29.46 -40.74 -21.45
C LEU A 346 28.17 -39.92 -21.42
N ALA A 347 27.06 -40.55 -21.06
CA ALA A 347 25.78 -39.87 -20.91
C ALA A 347 25.23 -40.07 -19.49
N ALA A 348 24.58 -39.04 -18.96
CA ALA A 348 23.85 -39.15 -17.69
C ALA A 348 22.76 -40.22 -17.82
N GLY A 349 22.73 -41.16 -16.87
CA GLY A 349 21.77 -42.28 -16.87
C GLY A 349 22.34 -43.62 -17.39
N MET A 350 23.60 -43.67 -17.82
CA MET A 350 24.25 -44.94 -18.17
C MET A 350 24.44 -45.86 -16.96
N THR A 351 24.23 -47.16 -17.16
CA THR A 351 24.44 -48.19 -16.13
C THR A 351 25.89 -48.68 -16.12
N ALA A 352 26.49 -48.78 -14.93
CA ALA A 352 27.83 -49.30 -14.72
C ALA A 352 27.86 -50.27 -13.54
N THR A 353 28.75 -51.25 -13.59
CA THR A 353 29.14 -52.05 -12.43
C THR A 353 30.36 -51.40 -11.80
N VAL A 354 30.36 -51.21 -10.49
CA VAL A 354 31.47 -50.59 -9.78
C VAL A 354 32.05 -51.56 -8.76
N THR A 355 33.39 -51.65 -8.73
CA THR A 355 34.15 -52.47 -7.77
C THR A 355 35.13 -51.55 -7.05
N VAL A 356 34.96 -51.42 -5.73
CA VAL A 356 35.87 -50.62 -4.89
C VAL A 356 37.01 -51.53 -4.43
N ARG A 357 38.25 -51.10 -4.67
CA ARG A 357 39.45 -51.71 -4.12
C ARG A 357 39.81 -51.02 -2.82
N GLN A 358 39.78 -51.76 -1.72
CA GLN A 358 40.22 -51.25 -0.42
C GLN A 358 41.67 -50.76 -0.51
N GLY A 359 41.88 -49.49 -0.16
CA GLY A 359 43.20 -49.01 0.23
C GLY A 359 43.63 -49.77 1.48
N ARG A 360 44.82 -50.34 1.44
CA ARG A 360 45.39 -51.10 2.56
C ARG A 360 45.73 -50.19 3.73
#